data_AF-A0A7C1TE05-F1
#
_entry.id   AF-A0A7C1TE05-F1
#
_cell.length_a   1.000
_cell.length_b   1.000
_cell.length_c   1.000
_cell.angle_alpha   90.00
_cell.angle_beta   90.00
_cell.angle_gamma   90.00
#
_symmetry.space_group_name_H-M   'P 1'
#
loop_
_entity.id
_entity.type
_entity.pdbx_description
1 polymer ?
#
loop_
_entity_poly.entity_id
_entity_poly.type
_entity_poly.pdbx_seq_one_letter_code
_entity_poly.pdbx_strand_id
1 'polypeptide(L)'
;MQHNCVTLKALPSGRIAQPGRYYVMEIIVQRGQFFSIPKEAIIEQGAGRQLVYLQRHAGDYIPQQVHTGLKGELYTEIVHGLNEADQVVTFGSFFIDAEYKLKFSGQAGAGHAHHHH
;
A
#
# COMPACT_ATOMS: atom_id res chain seq x y z
N MET A 1 -22.41 9.06 14.43
CA MET A 1 -20.95 9.14 14.69
C MET A 1 -20.58 10.62 14.69
N GLN A 2 -20.14 11.15 15.82
CA GLN A 2 -19.88 12.58 15.99
C GLN A 2 -18.45 12.83 15.47
N HIS A 3 -18.33 13.48 14.31
CA HIS A 3 -17.01 13.87 13.81
C HIS A 3 -16.46 14.98 14.70
N ASN A 4 -15.34 14.72 15.37
CA ASN A 4 -14.64 15.69 16.19
C ASN A 4 -13.95 16.69 15.25
N CYS A 5 -14.69 17.71 14.81
CA CYS A 5 -14.20 18.71 13.87
C CYS A 5 -13.33 19.72 14.62
N VAL A 6 -12.10 19.94 14.15
CA VAL A 6 -11.16 20.91 14.73
C VAL A 6 -10.97 22.06 13.75
N THR A 7 -11.26 23.28 14.19
CA THR A 7 -10.99 24.49 13.41
C THR A 7 -9.56 24.95 13.63
N LEU A 8 -8.77 25.00 12.57
CA LEU A 8 -7.40 25.55 12.59
C LEU A 8 -7.39 26.95 12.00
N LYS A 9 -6.79 27.90 12.71
CA LYS A 9 -6.52 29.26 12.19
C LYS A 9 -5.00 29.42 12.05
N ALA A 10 -4.54 29.61 10.82
CA ALA A 10 -3.15 29.93 10.52
C ALA A 10 -3.07 31.36 9.96
N LEU A 11 -2.24 32.20 10.57
CA LEU A 11 -1.99 33.57 10.14
C LEU A 11 -0.50 33.70 9.82
N PRO A 12 -0.11 33.95 8.56
CA PRO A 12 1.28 34.20 8.24
C PRO A 12 1.75 35.46 8.97
N SER A 13 2.94 35.43 9.58
CA SER A 13 3.52 36.58 10.26
C SER A 13 3.73 37.76 9.29
N GLY A 14 3.58 38.99 9.77
CA GLY A 14 3.33 40.19 8.94
C GLY A 14 4.32 40.50 7.81
N ARG A 15 5.60 40.11 7.90
CA ARG A 15 6.55 40.27 6.77
C ARG A 15 6.32 39.28 5.62
N ILE A 16 5.64 38.17 5.93
CA ILE A 16 5.39 37.04 5.04
C ILE A 16 4.02 37.18 4.38
N ALA A 17 3.02 37.75 5.08
CA ALA A 17 1.67 38.02 4.59
C ALA A 17 1.67 39.13 3.53
N GLN A 18 1.70 38.74 2.25
CA GLN A 18 1.67 39.68 1.12
C GLN A 18 0.43 39.41 0.27
N PRO A 19 -0.29 40.46 -0.17
CA PRO A 19 -1.40 40.30 -1.11
C PRO A 19 -0.96 39.53 -2.36
N GLY A 20 -1.81 38.61 -2.83
CA GLY A 20 -1.55 37.83 -4.04
C GLY A 20 -0.58 36.65 -3.89
N ARG A 21 -0.15 36.30 -2.66
CA ARG A 21 0.62 35.07 -2.40
C ARG A 21 -0.26 33.91 -1.95
N TYR A 22 0.13 32.71 -2.37
CA TYR A 22 -0.38 31.44 -1.85
C TYR A 22 0.60 30.88 -0.82
N TYR A 23 0.06 30.21 0.20
CA TYR A 23 0.84 29.54 1.24
C TYR A 23 0.45 28.06 1.29
N VAL A 24 1.43 27.22 1.55
CA VAL A 24 1.22 25.79 1.81
C VAL A 24 1.26 25.59 3.31
N MET A 25 0.26 24.90 3.84
CA MET A 25 0.21 24.48 5.24
C MET A 25 0.15 22.96 5.27
N GLU A 26 1.10 22.35 5.99
CA GLU A 26 1.11 20.93 6.28
C GLU A 26 0.59 20.72 7.70
N ILE A 27 -0.35 19.79 7.86
CA ILE A 27 -0.94 19.45 9.16
C ILE A 27 -0.55 18.02 9.49
N ILE A 28 0.31 17.87 10.50
CA ILE A 28 0.75 16.56 10.98
C ILE A 28 -0.05 16.21 12.23
N VAL A 29 -0.74 15.08 12.21
CA VAL A 29 -1.53 14.56 13.34
C VAL A 29 -1.02 13.20 13.78
N GLN A 30 -0.80 13.02 15.09
CA GLN A 30 -0.53 11.71 15.66
C GLN A 30 -1.87 10.97 15.88
N ARG A 31 -2.08 9.88 15.16
CA ARG A 31 -3.33 9.09 15.22
C ARG A 31 -3.26 7.87 16.13
N GLY A 32 -2.10 7.57 16.70
CA GLY A 32 -1.85 6.40 17.53
C GLY A 32 -0.73 5.51 16.96
N GLN A 33 -0.56 4.34 17.56
CA GLN A 33 0.33 3.29 17.06
C GLN A 33 -0.48 2.26 16.29
N PHE A 34 0.03 1.86 15.13
CA PHE A 34 -0.65 0.94 14.21
C PHE A 34 0.35 -0.09 13.70
N PHE A 35 -0.08 -1.35 13.54
CA PHE A 35 0.70 -2.34 12.84
C PHE A 35 0.78 -1.95 11.36
N SER A 36 1.96 -1.49 10.93
CA SER A 36 2.12 -0.81 9.65
C SER A 36 3.35 -1.30 8.89
N ILE A 37 3.27 -1.24 7.56
CA ILE A 37 4.40 -1.51 6.67
C ILE A 37 4.66 -0.30 5.77
N PRO A 38 5.87 -0.18 5.17
CA PRO A 38 6.14 0.83 4.16
C PRO A 38 5.13 0.74 3.01
N LYS A 39 4.62 1.90 2.57
CA LYS A 39 3.61 2.00 1.51
C LYS A 39 4.08 1.34 0.21
N GLU A 40 5.37 1.40 -0.06
CA GLU A 40 6.01 0.87 -1.28
C GLU A 40 5.99 -0.67 -1.36
N ALA A 41 5.79 -1.35 -0.23
CA ALA A 41 5.63 -2.81 -0.19
C ALA A 41 4.26 -3.28 -0.73
N ILE A 42 3.29 -2.37 -0.85
CA ILE A 42 1.91 -2.68 -1.22
C ILE A 42 1.75 -2.55 -2.74
N ILE A 43 1.36 -3.64 -3.38
CA ILE A 43 0.94 -3.67 -4.77
C ILE A 43 -0.58 -3.56 -4.84
N GLU A 44 -1.07 -2.45 -5.40
CA GLU A 44 -2.48 -2.30 -5.74
C GLU A 44 -2.79 -3.06 -7.03
N GLN A 45 -3.76 -3.95 -6.96
CA GLN A 45 -4.29 -4.72 -8.10
C GLN A 45 -5.64 -4.13 -8.53
N GLY A 46 -6.14 -4.62 -9.66
CA GLY A 46 -7.50 -4.31 -10.12
C GLY A 46 -8.55 -4.63 -9.05
N ALA A 47 -9.67 -3.91 -9.10
CA ALA A 47 -10.81 -4.06 -8.18
C ALA A 47 -10.48 -3.81 -6.69
N GLY A 48 -9.47 -2.96 -6.40
CA GLY A 48 -9.16 -2.52 -5.04
C GLY A 48 -8.49 -3.58 -4.17
N ARG A 49 -8.04 -4.69 -4.76
CA ARG A 49 -7.27 -5.71 -4.05
C ARG A 49 -5.85 -5.21 -3.79
N GLN A 50 -5.32 -5.49 -2.62
CA GLN A 50 -3.97 -5.11 -2.23
C GLN A 50 -3.18 -6.37 -1.85
N LEU A 51 -1.97 -6.45 -2.35
CA LEU A 51 -1.06 -7.57 -2.13
C LEU A 51 0.26 -7.03 -1.60
N VAL A 52 0.97 -7.85 -0.84
CA VAL A 52 2.40 -7.69 -0.57
C VAL A 52 3.13 -8.97 -0.96
N TYR A 53 4.44 -8.90 -1.15
CA TYR A 53 5.25 -10.10 -1.34
C TYR A 53 6.00 -10.43 -0.06
N LEU A 54 5.81 -11.66 0.44
CA LEU A 54 6.53 -12.19 1.59
C LEU A 54 7.78 -12.93 1.13
N GLN A 55 8.89 -12.67 1.79
CA GLN A 55 10.11 -13.45 1.61
C GLN A 55 10.08 -14.68 2.52
N ARG A 56 10.01 -15.88 1.94
CA ARG A 56 10.16 -17.14 2.69
C ARG A 56 11.63 -17.54 2.78
N HIS A 57 12.32 -17.46 1.66
CA HIS A 57 13.75 -17.70 1.52
C HIS A 57 14.32 -16.71 0.49
N ALA A 58 15.64 -16.60 0.39
CA ALA A 58 16.27 -15.77 -0.65
C ALA A 58 15.82 -16.24 -2.05
N GLY A 59 15.21 -15.34 -2.82
CA GLY A 59 14.69 -15.64 -4.16
C GLY A 59 13.31 -16.33 -4.19
N ASP A 60 12.73 -16.64 -3.04
CA ASP A 60 11.40 -17.25 -2.92
C ASP A 60 10.41 -16.25 -2.30
N TYR A 61 9.56 -15.69 -3.17
CA TYR A 61 8.62 -14.64 -2.83
C TYR A 61 7.19 -15.08 -3.13
N ILE A 62 6.33 -15.02 -2.12
CA ILE A 62 4.93 -15.42 -2.23
C ILE A 62 4.01 -14.21 -2.09
N PRO A 63 2.99 -14.03 -2.96
CA PRO A 63 2.03 -12.97 -2.79
C PRO A 63 1.11 -13.29 -1.62
N GLN A 64 0.90 -12.30 -0.77
CA GLN A 64 -0.01 -12.34 0.35
C GLN A 64 -1.02 -11.21 0.21
N GLN A 65 -2.31 -11.55 0.21
CA GLN A 65 -3.36 -10.54 0.20
C GLN A 65 -3.48 -9.89 1.58
N VAL A 66 -3.59 -8.55 1.58
CA VAL A 66 -3.69 -7.74 2.79
C VAL A 66 -4.91 -6.84 2.74
N HIS A 67 -5.39 -6.46 3.92
CA HIS A 67 -6.39 -5.40 4.09
C HIS A 67 -5.76 -4.23 4.81
N THR A 68 -5.88 -3.03 4.24
CA THR A 68 -5.27 -1.81 4.77
C THR A 68 -6.27 -0.94 5.52
N GLY A 69 -5.77 -0.20 6.51
CA GLY A 69 -6.52 0.78 7.28
C GLY A 69 -6.09 2.21 6.94
N LEU A 70 -5.64 2.96 7.94
CA LEU A 70 -5.09 4.30 7.77
C LEU A 70 -3.88 4.28 6.83
N LYS A 71 -3.95 5.13 5.80
CA LYS A 71 -2.86 5.38 4.87
C LYS A 71 -2.12 6.66 5.28
N GLY A 72 -0.90 6.51 5.76
CA GLY A 72 0.03 7.61 5.96
C GLY A 72 0.78 7.95 4.67
N GLU A 73 1.68 8.92 4.76
CA GLU A 73 2.55 9.29 3.63
C GLU A 73 3.52 8.16 3.27
N LEU A 74 4.23 7.65 4.28
CA LEU A 74 5.29 6.63 4.12
C LEU A 74 4.86 5.22 4.54
N TYR A 75 3.90 5.11 5.45
CA TYR A 75 3.47 3.84 6.03
C TYR A 75 1.96 3.65 5.89
N THR A 76 1.54 2.40 5.75
CA THR A 76 0.14 2.02 5.69
C THR A 76 -0.16 0.99 6.76
N GLU A 77 -1.24 1.21 7.51
CA GLU A 77 -1.75 0.27 8.50
C GLU A 77 -2.23 -1.02 7.83
N ILE A 78 -1.90 -2.16 8.43
CA ILE A 78 -2.36 -3.48 8.05
C ILE A 78 -3.35 -3.98 9.10
N VAL A 79 -4.60 -4.16 8.67
CA VAL A 79 -5.70 -4.64 9.51
C VAL A 79 -5.80 -6.17 9.45
N HIS A 80 -5.39 -6.78 8.34
CA HIS A 80 -5.40 -8.23 8.17
C HIS A 80 -4.41 -8.69 7.09
N GLY A 81 -3.92 -9.91 7.24
CA GLY A 81 -3.16 -10.63 6.20
C GLY A 81 -1.67 -10.74 6.44
N LEU A 82 -1.17 -10.20 7.56
CA LEU A 82 0.24 -10.28 7.97
C LEU A 82 0.36 -10.51 9.47
N ASN A 83 1.49 -11.07 9.86
CA ASN A 83 1.93 -11.24 11.24
C ASN A 83 3.21 -10.43 11.48
N GLU A 84 3.54 -10.12 12.74
CA GLU A 84 4.69 -9.29 13.11
C GLU A 84 6.04 -9.83 12.62
N ALA A 85 6.17 -11.14 12.43
CA ALA A 85 7.39 -11.79 11.96
C ALA A 85 7.51 -11.87 10.43
N ASP A 86 6.49 -11.48 9.68
CA ASP A 86 6.49 -11.58 8.22
C ASP A 86 7.43 -10.55 7.59
N GLN A 87 8.33 -11.01 6.72
CA GLN A 87 9.24 -10.14 5.97
C GLN A 87 8.62 -9.73 4.63
N VAL A 88 8.28 -8.45 4.51
CA VAL A 88 7.70 -7.88 3.28
C VAL A 88 8.78 -7.28 2.38
N VAL A 89 8.64 -7.49 1.08
CA VAL A 89 9.50 -6.85 0.07
C VAL A 89 9.06 -5.41 -0.14
N THR A 90 9.96 -4.46 0.11
CA THR A 90 9.73 -3.02 -0.10
C THR A 90 10.24 -2.53 -1.46
N PHE A 91 11.43 -2.99 -1.87
CA PHE A 91 12.06 -2.61 -3.13
C PHE A 91 12.03 -3.77 -4.12
N GLY A 92 11.70 -3.49 -5.38
CA GLY A 92 11.63 -4.50 -6.44
C GLY A 92 10.36 -5.35 -6.44
N SER A 93 9.37 -5.04 -5.60
CA SER A 93 8.06 -5.70 -5.52
C SER A 93 7.33 -5.74 -6.88
N PHE A 94 7.46 -4.68 -7.70
CA PHE A 94 6.93 -4.63 -9.06
C PHE A 94 7.52 -5.71 -9.98
N PHE A 95 8.83 -5.95 -9.94
CA PHE A 95 9.48 -6.96 -10.79
C PHE A 95 9.06 -8.36 -10.38
N ILE A 96 8.96 -8.61 -9.06
CA ILE A 96 8.45 -9.86 -8.51
C ILE A 96 7.00 -10.08 -8.97
N ASP A 97 6.16 -9.05 -8.93
CA ASP A 97 4.76 -9.14 -9.40
C ASP A 97 4.65 -9.48 -10.88
N ALA A 98 5.50 -8.86 -11.72
CA ALA A 98 5.55 -9.15 -13.15
C ALA A 98 5.97 -10.62 -13.41
N GLU A 99 7.01 -11.11 -12.72
CA GLU A 99 7.48 -12.49 -12.85
C GLU A 99 6.40 -13.50 -12.37
N TYR A 100 5.77 -13.20 -11.22
CA TYR A 100 4.69 -14.03 -10.69
C TYR A 100 3.54 -14.12 -11.70
N LYS A 101 3.05 -12.98 -12.20
CA LYS A 101 1.98 -12.97 -13.21
C LYS A 101 2.36 -13.73 -14.47
N LEU A 102 3.60 -13.62 -14.97
CA LEU A 102 4.04 -14.39 -16.14
C LEU A 102 3.99 -15.91 -15.89
N LYS A 103 4.49 -16.39 -14.74
CA LYS A 103 4.47 -17.83 -14.38
C LYS A 103 3.04 -18.39 -14.28
N PHE A 104 2.10 -17.61 -13.74
CA PHE A 104 0.73 -18.06 -13.51
C PHE A 104 -0.24 -17.78 -14.67
N SER A 105 0.04 -16.78 -15.53
CA SER A 105 -0.75 -16.52 -16.75
C SER A 105 -0.55 -17.62 -17.80
N GLY A 106 0.59 -18.32 -17.77
CA GLY A 106 0.85 -19.50 -18.60
C GLY A 106 0.00 -20.73 -18.26
N GLN A 107 -0.61 -20.81 -17.07
CA GLN A 107 -1.46 -21.94 -16.68
C GLN A 107 -2.93 -21.80 -17.10
N ALA A 108 -3.37 -20.61 -17.51
CA ALA A 108 -4.75 -20.38 -17.96
C ALA A 108 -5.03 -20.86 -19.41
N GLY A 109 -4.02 -21.40 -20.12
CA GLY A 109 -4.11 -21.77 -21.53
C GLY A 109 -4.01 -23.27 -21.87
N ALA A 110 -3.91 -24.17 -20.88
CA ALA A 110 -3.67 -25.61 -21.12
C ALA A 110 -4.85 -26.52 -20.70
N GLY A 111 -6.07 -26.10 -21.04
CA GLY A 111 -7.31 -26.77 -20.65
C GLY A 111 -8.28 -27.07 -21.80
N HIS A 112 -7.81 -27.43 -22.99
CA HIS A 112 -8.65 -28.04 -24.04
C HIS A 112 -8.05 -29.38 -24.45
N ALA A 113 -8.31 -30.40 -23.61
CA ALA A 113 -8.02 -31.78 -23.93
C ALA A 113 -9.06 -32.33 -24.91
N HIS A 114 -8.54 -32.96 -25.96
CA HIS A 114 -9.17 -33.95 -26.83
C HIS A 114 -10.30 -34.77 -26.18
N HIS A 115 -11.40 -34.94 -26.92
CA HIS A 115 -12.24 -36.14 -26.79
C HIS A 115 -12.57 -36.72 -28.17
N HIS A 116 -12.22 -37.99 -28.34
CA HIS A 116 -12.51 -38.89 -29.46
C HIS A 116 -14.03 -39.13 -29.64
N HIS A 117 -14.54 -39.13 -30.88
CA HIS A 117 -14.83 -40.31 -31.71
C HIS A 117 -15.36 -39.88 -33.08
#